data_AF-A0A1I0CG66-F1
#
_entry.id   AF-A0A1I0CG66-F1
#
_cell.length_a   1.000
_cell.length_b   1.000
_cell.length_c   1.000
_cell.angle_alpha   90.00
_cell.angle_beta   90.00
_cell.angle_gamma   90.00
#
_symmetry.space_group_name_H-M   'P 1'
#
loop_
_entity.id
_entity.type
_entity.pdbx_description
1 polymer ?
#
loop_
_entity_poly.entity_id
_entity_poly.type
_entity_poly.pdbx_seq_one_letter_code
_entity_poly.pdbx_strand_id
1 'polypeptide(L)'
;MNLKSNVEWFNNLDEDKKWYSLRYLFRKENHTELTKQERNKLNNLEVETKHLIDKGKDKNQVLKKLVSLGLNRKTANKLYNNALNHRSYIADVRLINLIDDDLFDDFISFLFDDYYLIGRYEYVYIRPFTNLDKFPKTEHANRISNVVQRELIMILKRCYLISTLKSKLLNEFQLSTGKTEIFINKIKNNIDELEKAYIIKSLMAVELKLNSVLRNNKIEDPLENFEMDKIVESIYKNDIAREYKDKEQALMIKYLINMDLKLNLFLNEDN
;
A
#
# COMPACT_ATOMS: atom_id res chain seq x y z
N MET A 1 -3.45 23.53 -16.26
CA MET A 1 -4.85 24.00 -16.36
C MET A 1 -5.16 24.85 -15.14
N ASN A 2 -6.26 25.62 -15.16
CA ASN A 2 -6.55 26.66 -14.17
C ASN A 2 -7.67 26.20 -13.22
N LEU A 3 -7.32 25.89 -11.96
CA LEU A 3 -8.25 25.53 -10.89
C LEU A 3 -9.42 26.50 -10.73
N LYS A 4 -9.18 27.80 -10.99
CA LYS A 4 -10.25 28.80 -10.96
C LYS A 4 -11.32 28.50 -12.02
N SER A 5 -10.91 28.18 -13.24
CA SER A 5 -11.81 27.91 -14.37
C SER A 5 -12.64 26.63 -14.14
N ASN A 6 -12.04 25.60 -13.54
CA ASN A 6 -12.77 24.36 -13.22
C ASN A 6 -13.77 24.56 -12.07
N VAL A 7 -13.44 25.39 -11.07
CA VAL A 7 -14.39 25.75 -10.00
C VAL A 7 -15.53 26.62 -10.54
N GLU A 8 -15.24 27.61 -11.39
CA GLU A 8 -16.27 28.45 -12.03
C GLU A 8 -17.24 27.59 -12.86
N TRP A 9 -16.72 26.64 -13.65
CA TRP A 9 -17.56 25.69 -14.36
C TRP A 9 -18.46 24.89 -13.42
N PHE A 10 -17.91 24.32 -12.34
CA PHE A 10 -18.69 23.52 -11.39
C PHE A 10 -19.79 24.35 -10.70
N ASN A 11 -19.50 25.61 -10.37
CA ASN A 11 -20.46 26.51 -9.74
C ASN A 11 -21.61 26.91 -10.68
N ASN A 12 -21.36 26.95 -11.98
CA ASN A 12 -22.34 27.27 -13.02
C ASN A 12 -23.22 26.07 -13.43
N LEU A 13 -22.98 24.88 -12.87
CA LEU A 13 -23.89 23.75 -13.05
C LEU A 13 -25.18 23.96 -12.23
N ASP A 14 -26.29 23.50 -12.76
CA ASP A 14 -27.54 23.37 -12.00
C ASP A 14 -27.35 22.42 -10.81
N GLU A 15 -28.13 22.58 -9.75
CA GLU A 15 -27.95 21.83 -8.50
C GLU A 15 -28.01 20.31 -8.68
N ASP A 16 -28.90 19.83 -9.56
CA ASP A 16 -28.98 18.40 -9.90
C ASP A 16 -27.68 17.93 -10.58
N LYS A 17 -27.18 18.66 -11.57
CA LYS A 17 -25.90 18.35 -12.23
C LYS A 17 -24.71 18.41 -11.29
N LYS A 18 -24.69 19.34 -10.32
CA LYS A 18 -23.67 19.36 -9.25
C LYS A 18 -23.75 18.10 -8.40
N TRP A 19 -24.96 17.66 -8.05
CA TRP A 19 -25.17 16.45 -7.27
C TRP A 19 -24.69 15.20 -8.02
N TYR A 20 -25.05 15.03 -9.30
CA TYR A 20 -24.59 13.92 -10.14
C TYR A 20 -23.08 13.92 -10.35
N SER A 21 -22.48 15.10 -10.56
CA SER A 21 -21.03 15.26 -10.66
C SER A 21 -20.32 14.79 -9.40
N LEU A 22 -20.82 15.18 -8.22
CA LEU A 22 -20.26 14.71 -6.96
C LEU A 22 -20.44 13.19 -6.82
N ARG A 23 -21.62 12.64 -7.12
CA ARG A 23 -21.87 11.20 -7.01
C ARG A 23 -20.96 10.37 -7.93
N TYR A 24 -20.72 10.83 -9.15
CA TYR A 24 -19.76 10.23 -10.09
C TYR A 24 -18.35 10.16 -9.52
N LEU A 25 -17.85 11.26 -8.92
CA LEU A 25 -16.53 11.29 -8.28
C LEU A 25 -16.38 10.22 -7.17
N PHE A 26 -17.41 10.04 -6.34
CA PHE A 26 -17.33 9.17 -5.17
C PHE A 26 -17.54 7.69 -5.46
N ARG A 27 -18.30 7.35 -6.50
CA ARG A 27 -18.74 5.97 -6.74
C ARG A 27 -18.37 5.41 -8.10
N LYS A 28 -17.84 6.25 -9.01
CA LYS A 28 -17.59 5.90 -10.42
C LYS A 28 -18.76 5.14 -11.06
N GLU A 29 -19.98 5.41 -10.58
CA GLU A 29 -21.19 4.84 -11.16
C GLU A 29 -21.27 5.33 -12.62
N ASN A 30 -21.54 4.42 -13.56
CA ASN A 30 -21.71 4.74 -14.97
C ASN A 30 -22.96 5.61 -15.15
N HIS A 31 -22.82 6.91 -14.93
CA HIS A 31 -23.90 7.86 -15.12
C HIS A 31 -23.85 8.39 -16.55
N THR A 32 -24.94 8.15 -17.27
CA THR A 32 -25.23 8.64 -18.62
C THR A 32 -25.42 10.15 -18.70
N GLU A 33 -25.51 10.85 -17.55
CA GLU A 33 -25.89 12.26 -17.48
C GLU A 33 -24.74 13.27 -17.65
N LEU A 34 -23.48 12.83 -17.47
CA LEU A 34 -22.32 13.68 -17.74
C LEU A 34 -21.78 13.41 -19.14
N THR A 35 -21.61 14.47 -19.92
CA THR A 35 -20.89 14.39 -21.19
C THR A 35 -19.41 14.07 -20.96
N LYS A 36 -18.72 13.59 -22.01
CA LYS A 36 -17.27 13.34 -21.95
C LYS A 36 -16.48 14.61 -21.56
N GLN A 37 -16.90 15.78 -22.03
CA GLN A 37 -16.25 17.05 -21.70
C GLN A 37 -16.45 17.43 -20.24
N GLU A 38 -17.66 17.27 -19.69
CA GLU A 38 -17.95 17.53 -18.27
C GLU A 38 -17.18 16.56 -17.37
N ARG A 39 -17.11 15.27 -17.72
CA ARG A 39 -16.26 14.29 -17.01
C ARG A 39 -14.79 14.72 -17.02
N ASN A 40 -14.27 15.22 -18.14
CA ASN A 40 -12.90 15.71 -18.20
C ASN A 40 -12.69 16.93 -17.30
N LYS A 41 -13.61 17.90 -17.27
CA LYS A 41 -13.54 19.06 -16.36
C LYS A 41 -13.58 18.65 -14.90
N LEU A 42 -14.43 17.67 -14.57
CA LEU A 42 -14.55 17.13 -13.22
C LEU A 42 -13.29 16.39 -12.77
N ASN A 43 -12.72 15.56 -13.65
CA ASN A 43 -11.44 14.89 -13.41
C ASN A 43 -10.30 15.92 -13.25
N ASN A 44 -10.30 16.98 -14.05
CA ASN A 44 -9.31 18.06 -13.91
C ASN A 44 -9.45 18.80 -12.58
N LEU A 45 -10.68 19.06 -12.12
CA LEU A 45 -10.94 19.63 -10.79
C LEU A 45 -10.41 18.74 -9.67
N GLU A 46 -10.61 17.42 -9.78
CA GLU A 46 -10.06 16.43 -8.85
C GLU A 46 -8.53 16.42 -8.88
N VAL A 47 -7.92 16.36 -10.06
CA VAL A 47 -6.45 16.36 -10.25
C VAL A 47 -5.82 17.63 -9.70
N GLU A 48 -6.42 18.80 -9.94
CA GLU A 48 -5.89 20.07 -9.43
C GLU A 48 -6.08 20.21 -7.91
N THR A 49 -7.19 19.69 -7.37
CA THR A 49 -7.39 19.59 -5.92
C THR A 49 -6.35 18.66 -5.29
N LYS A 50 -6.08 17.53 -5.94
CA LYS A 50 -5.01 16.59 -5.58
C LYS A 50 -3.64 17.25 -5.66
N HIS A 51 -3.35 18.06 -6.67
CA HIS A 51 -2.09 18.82 -6.72
C HIS A 51 -1.94 19.83 -5.58
N LEU A 52 -3.02 20.48 -5.12
CA LEU A 52 -2.96 21.35 -3.93
C LEU A 52 -2.61 20.56 -2.67
N ILE A 53 -3.19 19.37 -2.58
CA ILE A 53 -3.00 18.39 -1.53
C ILE A 53 -1.56 17.82 -1.56
N ASP A 54 -1.01 17.50 -2.74
CA ASP A 54 0.33 16.94 -2.94
C ASP A 54 1.46 17.96 -2.72
N LYS A 55 1.13 19.25 -2.68
CA LYS A 55 2.03 20.35 -2.28
C LYS A 55 2.21 20.48 -0.76
N GLY A 56 1.75 19.48 0.02
CA GLY A 56 1.94 19.45 1.47
C GLY A 56 1.08 20.45 2.25
N LYS A 57 0.06 21.05 1.62
CA LYS A 57 -0.84 21.98 2.30
C LYS A 57 -1.72 21.25 3.31
N ASP A 58 -1.86 21.84 4.50
CA ASP A 58 -2.82 21.40 5.51
C ASP A 58 -4.25 21.46 4.95
N LYS A 59 -5.12 20.54 5.39
CA LYS A 59 -6.55 20.49 5.06
C LYS A 59 -7.20 21.87 5.08
N ASN A 60 -7.00 22.66 6.13
CA ASN A 60 -7.61 23.98 6.27
C ASN A 60 -7.14 24.96 5.18
N GLN A 61 -5.88 24.89 4.76
CA GLN A 61 -5.36 25.69 3.66
C GLN A 61 -5.96 25.29 2.31
N VAL A 62 -6.11 23.98 2.05
CA VAL A 62 -6.76 23.49 0.83
C VAL A 62 -8.24 23.91 0.82
N LEU A 63 -8.96 23.71 1.92
CA LEU A 63 -10.36 24.12 2.05
C LEU A 63 -10.53 25.63 1.90
N LYS A 64 -9.67 26.44 2.53
CA LYS A 64 -9.69 27.90 2.40
C LYS A 64 -9.47 28.32 0.94
N LYS A 65 -8.58 27.64 0.21
CA LYS A 65 -8.35 27.91 -1.21
C LYS A 65 -9.56 27.55 -2.06
N LEU A 66 -10.14 26.37 -1.89
CA LEU A 66 -11.33 25.93 -2.64
C LEU A 66 -12.54 26.84 -2.36
N VAL A 67 -12.74 27.22 -1.09
CA VAL A 67 -13.81 28.15 -0.69
C VAL A 67 -13.57 29.56 -1.24
N SER A 68 -12.32 30.05 -1.26
CA SER A 68 -11.99 31.34 -1.87
C SER A 68 -12.24 31.40 -3.38
N LEU A 69 -12.34 30.24 -4.04
CA LEU A 69 -12.67 30.13 -5.46
C LEU A 69 -14.19 30.03 -5.71
N GLY A 70 -15.01 30.03 -4.65
CA GLY A 70 -16.47 30.06 -4.73
C GLY A 70 -17.16 28.73 -4.41
N LEU A 71 -16.43 27.66 -4.10
CA LEU A 71 -17.06 26.43 -3.63
C LEU A 71 -17.63 26.62 -2.22
N ASN A 72 -18.84 26.13 -1.97
CA ASN A 72 -19.33 26.05 -0.60
C ASN A 72 -18.46 25.05 0.21
N ARG A 73 -18.42 25.25 1.53
CA ARG A 73 -17.53 24.48 2.42
C ARG A 73 -17.82 22.97 2.39
N LYS A 74 -19.08 22.56 2.26
CA LYS A 74 -19.50 21.15 2.22
C LYS A 74 -18.98 20.46 0.96
N THR A 75 -19.12 21.11 -0.19
CA THR A 75 -18.61 20.64 -1.49
C THR A 75 -17.09 20.64 -1.53
N ALA A 76 -16.44 21.69 -1.03
CA ALA A 76 -14.98 21.75 -0.91
C ALA A 76 -14.43 20.60 -0.04
N ASN A 77 -15.08 20.30 1.09
CA ASN A 77 -14.68 19.19 1.97
C ASN A 77 -14.91 17.83 1.32
N LYS A 78 -16.01 17.67 0.56
CA LYS A 78 -16.27 16.46 -0.23
C LYS A 78 -15.21 16.24 -1.32
N LEU A 79 -14.88 17.27 -2.10
CA LEU A 79 -13.81 17.22 -3.11
C LEU A 79 -12.45 16.93 -2.50
N TYR A 80 -12.12 17.59 -1.38
CA TYR A 80 -10.91 17.33 -0.62
C TYR A 80 -10.82 15.86 -0.19
N ASN A 81 -11.89 15.31 0.40
CA ASN A 81 -11.90 13.92 0.85
C ASN A 81 -11.81 12.93 -0.33
N ASN A 82 -12.42 13.22 -1.49
CA ASN A 82 -12.28 12.37 -2.67
C ASN A 82 -10.83 12.37 -3.19
N ALA A 83 -10.27 13.56 -3.36
CA ALA A 83 -8.90 13.73 -3.80
C ALA A 83 -7.88 13.20 -2.77
N LEU A 84 -8.24 13.12 -1.49
CA LEU A 84 -7.49 12.47 -0.43
C LEU A 84 -7.60 10.94 -0.50
N ASN A 85 -8.78 10.37 -0.73
CA ASN A 85 -8.95 8.92 -0.92
C ASN A 85 -8.27 8.43 -2.21
N HIS A 86 -8.06 9.34 -3.16
CA HIS A 86 -7.30 9.13 -4.38
C HIS A 86 -5.93 9.84 -4.36
N ARG A 87 -5.40 10.18 -3.17
CA ARG A 87 -4.11 10.88 -3.05
C ARG A 87 -3.01 10.09 -3.75
N SER A 88 -2.02 10.84 -4.22
CA SER A 88 -0.85 10.24 -4.86
C SER A 88 -0.03 9.54 -3.79
N TYR A 89 0.39 8.32 -4.05
CA TYR A 89 1.45 7.65 -3.28
C TYR A 89 2.64 8.59 -3.00
N ILE A 90 2.96 9.46 -3.97
CA ILE A 90 3.99 10.50 -3.87
C ILE A 90 3.75 11.45 -2.69
N ALA A 91 2.50 11.82 -2.40
CA ALA A 91 2.19 12.70 -1.29
C ALA A 91 2.35 12.03 0.07
N ASP A 92 2.15 10.71 0.16
CA ASP A 92 2.45 9.95 1.36
C ASP A 92 3.95 9.86 1.59
N VAL A 93 4.75 9.63 0.54
CA VAL A 93 6.21 9.68 0.62
C VAL A 93 6.68 11.05 1.09
N ARG A 94 6.08 12.14 0.60
CA ARG A 94 6.44 13.50 1.02
C ARG A 94 6.10 13.83 2.47
N LEU A 95 5.21 13.09 3.14
CA LEU A 95 4.99 13.28 4.57
C LEU A 95 6.25 12.96 5.39
N ILE A 96 7.14 12.11 4.87
CA ILE A 96 8.42 11.79 5.53
C ILE A 96 9.29 13.04 5.68
N ASN A 97 9.25 13.98 4.73
CA ASN A 97 10.01 15.23 4.81
C ASN A 97 9.53 16.15 5.94
N LEU A 98 8.36 15.90 6.53
CA LEU A 98 7.81 16.71 7.63
C LEU A 98 8.25 16.20 9.02
N ILE A 99 9.03 15.13 9.06
CA ILE A 99 9.50 14.48 10.28
C ILE A 99 10.96 14.89 10.49
N ASP A 100 11.41 15.06 11.72
CA ASP A 100 12.83 15.25 12.03
C ASP A 100 13.66 14.00 11.71
N ASP A 101 14.95 14.17 11.38
CA ASP A 101 15.83 13.07 10.93
C ASP A 101 15.97 11.97 11.98
N ASP A 102 16.25 12.33 13.23
CA ASP A 102 16.38 11.38 14.33
C ASP A 102 15.08 10.59 14.55
N LEU A 103 13.94 11.28 14.52
CA LEU A 103 12.63 10.65 14.68
C LEU A 103 12.30 9.71 13.50
N PHE A 104 12.66 10.10 12.29
CA PHE A 104 12.47 9.24 11.13
C PHE A 104 13.36 8.01 11.21
N ASP A 105 14.61 8.14 11.64
CA ASP A 105 15.51 7.01 11.85
C ASP A 105 14.98 6.04 12.90
N ASP A 106 14.57 6.55 14.07
CA ASP A 106 13.92 5.76 15.13
C ASP A 106 12.69 5.00 14.61
N PHE A 107 11.84 5.70 13.84
CA PHE A 107 10.61 5.14 13.29
C PHE A 107 10.89 4.06 12.25
N ILE A 108 11.85 4.29 11.34
CA ILE A 108 12.25 3.29 10.36
C ILE A 108 12.90 2.10 11.06
N SER A 109 13.73 2.32 12.08
CA SER A 109 14.32 1.23 12.85
C SER A 109 13.25 0.36 13.50
N PHE A 110 12.27 0.97 14.16
CA PHE A 110 11.13 0.22 14.71
C PHE A 110 10.38 -0.59 13.65
N LEU A 111 10.09 0.00 12.48
CA LEU A 111 9.41 -0.73 11.42
C LEU A 111 10.25 -1.92 10.93
N PHE A 112 11.56 -1.75 10.75
CA PHE A 112 12.42 -2.83 10.28
C PHE A 112 12.59 -3.92 11.33
N ASP A 113 13.00 -3.52 12.53
CA ASP A 113 13.41 -4.45 13.59
C ASP A 113 12.20 -5.14 14.21
N ASP A 114 11.19 -4.38 14.63
CA ASP A 114 10.05 -4.96 15.38
C ASP A 114 8.89 -5.42 14.49
N TYR A 115 8.63 -4.71 13.38
CA TYR A 115 7.49 -5.02 12.51
C TYR A 115 7.86 -6.02 11.40
N TYR A 116 8.94 -5.78 10.65
CA TYR A 116 9.31 -6.65 9.54
C TYR A 116 10.08 -7.88 9.96
N LEU A 117 11.16 -7.74 10.72
CA LEU A 117 12.02 -8.85 11.10
C LEU A 117 11.34 -9.76 12.14
N ILE A 118 10.81 -9.19 13.22
CA ILE A 118 10.26 -10.00 14.30
C ILE A 118 8.75 -10.28 14.12
N GLY A 119 8.03 -9.50 13.31
CA GLY A 119 6.60 -9.73 13.07
C GLY A 119 5.72 -9.49 14.29
N ARG A 120 6.19 -8.75 15.31
CA ARG A 120 5.47 -8.58 16.59
C ARG A 120 4.14 -7.84 16.46
N TYR A 121 3.97 -7.07 15.40
CA TYR A 121 2.92 -6.06 15.30
C TYR A 121 2.03 -6.20 14.05
N GLU A 122 1.97 -7.38 13.41
CA GLU A 122 1.19 -7.62 12.18
C GLU A 122 -0.31 -7.22 12.28
N TYR A 123 -0.84 -7.07 13.50
CA TYR A 123 -2.23 -6.66 13.76
C TYR A 123 -2.37 -5.39 14.61
N VAL A 124 -1.28 -4.66 14.90
CA VAL A 124 -1.31 -3.59 15.91
C VAL A 124 -1.12 -2.22 15.25
N TYR A 125 -2.00 -1.28 15.61
CA TYR A 125 -1.78 0.17 15.47
C TYR A 125 -0.34 0.49 15.88
N ILE A 126 0.33 1.41 15.17
CA ILE A 126 1.72 1.85 15.47
C ILE A 126 1.75 2.67 16.79
N ARG A 127 1.30 2.06 17.88
CA ARG A 127 0.97 2.65 19.18
C ARG A 127 2.18 3.28 19.89
N PRO A 128 3.39 2.67 19.84
CA PRO A 128 4.57 3.27 20.46
C PRO A 128 4.89 4.66 19.88
N PHE A 129 4.76 4.87 18.56
CA PHE A 129 5.08 6.16 17.92
C PHE A 129 3.90 7.14 17.84
N THR A 130 2.68 6.64 17.88
CA THR A 130 1.46 7.47 17.84
C THR A 130 1.10 8.10 19.18
N ASN A 131 1.64 7.57 20.29
CA ASN A 131 1.49 8.14 21.64
C ASN A 131 2.65 9.06 22.05
N LEU A 132 3.74 9.14 21.28
CA LEU A 132 4.97 9.84 21.71
C LEU A 132 4.99 11.35 21.45
N ASP A 133 3.89 12.02 21.10
CA ASP A 133 3.85 13.45 20.69
C ASP A 133 4.74 13.83 19.48
N LYS A 134 5.49 12.86 18.93
CA LYS A 134 6.51 13.07 17.90
C LYS A 134 5.93 13.09 16.47
N PHE A 135 4.79 12.42 16.23
CA PHE A 135 4.06 12.52 14.96
C PHE A 135 2.90 13.51 15.09
N PRO A 136 2.76 14.52 14.18
CA PRO A 136 1.70 15.52 14.28
C PRO A 136 0.27 14.94 14.28
N LYS A 137 0.10 13.75 13.67
CA LYS A 137 -1.17 13.00 13.58
C LYS A 137 -0.90 11.49 13.45
N THR A 138 -1.66 10.67 14.17
CA THR A 138 -1.66 9.19 14.06
C THR A 138 -1.79 8.70 12.62
N GLU A 139 -2.61 9.39 11.81
CA GLU A 139 -2.81 9.09 10.39
C GLU A 139 -1.51 9.14 9.57
N HIS A 140 -0.58 10.06 9.90
CA HIS A 140 0.67 10.19 9.17
C HIS A 140 1.61 8.99 9.40
N ALA A 141 1.67 8.49 10.64
CA ALA A 141 2.50 7.32 10.97
C ALA A 141 2.04 6.07 10.18
N ASN A 142 0.74 5.80 10.14
CA ASN A 142 0.18 4.68 9.36
C ASN A 142 0.47 4.84 7.86
N ARG A 143 0.33 6.05 7.32
CA ARG A 143 0.58 6.32 5.90
C ARG A 143 2.04 6.14 5.52
N ILE A 144 2.96 6.58 6.38
CA ILE A 144 4.40 6.40 6.14
C ILE A 144 4.79 4.93 6.29
N SER A 145 4.22 4.21 7.26
CA SER A 145 4.39 2.77 7.37
C SER A 145 3.97 2.04 6.08
N ASN A 146 2.84 2.42 5.47
CA ASN A 146 2.40 1.84 4.20
C ASN A 146 3.36 2.14 3.04
N VAL A 147 3.96 3.33 3.01
CA VAL A 147 5.02 3.68 2.04
C VAL A 147 6.22 2.77 2.23
N VAL A 148 6.72 2.67 3.46
CA VAL A 148 7.89 1.84 3.80
C VAL A 148 7.62 0.38 3.45
N GLN A 149 6.45 -0.14 3.82
CA GLN A 149 6.02 -1.50 3.50
C GLN A 149 6.04 -1.76 2.01
N ARG A 150 5.41 -0.87 1.24
CA ARG A 150 5.27 -1.04 -0.20
C ARG A 150 6.65 -1.05 -0.87
N GLU A 151 7.50 -0.08 -0.59
CA GLU A 151 8.83 -0.04 -1.21
C GLU A 151 9.69 -1.23 -0.80
N LEU A 152 9.64 -1.63 0.47
CA LEU A 152 10.37 -2.79 0.97
C LEU A 152 9.93 -4.08 0.27
N ILE A 153 8.62 -4.33 0.17
CA ILE A 153 8.08 -5.50 -0.54
C ILE A 153 8.53 -5.52 -2.00
N MET A 154 8.57 -4.36 -2.68
CA MET A 154 9.01 -4.29 -4.07
C MET A 154 10.50 -4.63 -4.23
N ILE A 155 11.36 -4.26 -3.27
CA ILE A 155 12.76 -4.68 -3.23
C ILE A 155 12.86 -6.20 -2.99
N LEU A 156 12.15 -6.72 -1.99
CA LEU A 156 12.21 -8.13 -1.60
C LEU A 156 11.63 -9.07 -2.67
N LYS A 157 10.61 -8.61 -3.41
CA LYS A 157 10.08 -9.27 -4.62
C LYS A 157 10.96 -9.09 -5.85
N ARG A 158 12.10 -8.38 -5.72
CA ARG A 158 13.04 -8.07 -6.81
C ARG A 158 12.38 -7.33 -7.99
N CYS A 159 11.29 -6.59 -7.73
CA CYS A 159 10.62 -5.78 -8.74
C CYS A 159 11.48 -4.57 -9.17
N TYR A 160 12.38 -4.11 -8.31
CA TYR A 160 13.48 -3.20 -8.67
C TYR A 160 14.63 -3.26 -7.66
N LEU A 161 15.78 -2.71 -8.03
CA LEU A 161 16.99 -2.66 -7.20
C LEU A 161 16.95 -1.51 -6.18
N ILE A 162 17.76 -1.61 -5.11
CA ILE A 162 17.92 -0.53 -4.11
C ILE A 162 18.37 0.79 -4.75
N SER A 163 19.22 0.73 -5.80
CA SER A 163 19.63 1.92 -6.56
C SER A 163 18.45 2.59 -7.28
N THR A 164 17.53 1.79 -7.82
CA THR A 164 16.29 2.29 -8.42
C THR A 164 15.39 2.94 -7.38
N LEU A 165 15.26 2.33 -6.20
CA LEU A 165 14.51 2.92 -5.07
C LEU A 165 15.10 4.28 -4.67
N LYS A 166 16.42 4.36 -4.50
CA LYS A 166 17.12 5.62 -4.18
C LYS A 166 16.82 6.70 -5.22
N SER A 167 16.87 6.36 -6.50
CA SER A 167 16.53 7.29 -7.59
C SER A 167 15.07 7.75 -7.52
N LYS A 168 14.12 6.84 -7.27
CA LYS A 168 12.70 7.19 -7.12
C LYS A 168 12.46 8.11 -5.92
N LEU A 169 13.02 7.79 -4.77
CA LEU A 169 12.88 8.60 -3.55
C LEU A 169 13.36 10.04 -3.79
N LEU A 170 14.53 10.23 -4.40
CA LEU A 170 15.08 11.56 -4.68
C LEU A 170 14.34 12.29 -5.80
N ASN A 171 14.16 11.64 -6.95
CA ASN A 171 13.80 12.32 -8.19
C ASN A 171 12.29 12.35 -8.42
N GLU A 172 11.62 11.22 -8.19
CA GLU A 172 10.17 11.09 -8.42
C GLU A 172 9.40 11.58 -7.20
N PHE A 173 9.81 11.16 -6.01
CA PHE A 173 9.10 11.44 -4.77
C PHE A 173 9.56 12.73 -4.08
N GLN A 174 10.74 13.24 -4.45
CA GLN A 174 11.32 14.46 -3.88
C GLN A 174 11.52 14.35 -2.36
N LEU A 175 11.90 13.16 -1.89
CA LEU A 175 12.38 12.95 -0.54
C LEU A 175 13.75 13.61 -0.40
N SER A 176 14.00 14.25 0.75
CA SER A 176 15.30 14.87 0.99
C SER A 176 16.43 13.83 1.03
N THR A 177 17.65 14.27 0.75
CA THR A 177 18.82 13.37 0.69
C THR A 177 19.04 12.66 2.03
N GLY A 178 18.97 13.39 3.15
CA GLY A 178 19.14 12.80 4.49
C GLY A 178 18.15 11.67 4.77
N LYS A 179 16.85 11.93 4.55
CA LYS A 179 15.78 10.92 4.68
C LYS A 179 15.97 9.73 3.75
N THR A 180 16.41 9.99 2.53
CA THR A 180 16.68 8.94 1.56
C THR A 180 17.81 8.04 2.04
N GLU A 181 18.92 8.61 2.52
CA GLU A 181 20.03 7.81 3.03
C GLU A 181 19.65 7.01 4.27
N ILE A 182 18.88 7.58 5.21
CA ILE A 182 18.35 6.84 6.37
C ILE A 182 17.61 5.58 5.90
N PHE A 183 16.65 5.75 4.99
CA PHE A 183 15.82 4.63 4.53
C PHE A 183 16.65 3.60 3.74
N ILE A 184 17.50 4.05 2.83
CA ILE A 184 18.33 3.15 2.00
C ILE A 184 19.37 2.40 2.83
N ASN A 185 19.99 3.05 3.81
CA ASN A 185 20.98 2.42 4.68
C ASN A 185 20.35 1.35 5.56
N LYS A 186 19.14 1.58 6.09
CA LYS A 186 18.41 0.56 6.86
C LYS A 186 18.10 -0.67 6.02
N ILE A 187 17.71 -0.52 4.76
CA ILE A 187 17.53 -1.65 3.84
C ILE A 187 18.85 -2.39 3.62
N LYS A 188 19.93 -1.67 3.26
CA LYS A 188 21.22 -2.29 2.94
C LYS A 188 21.82 -3.05 4.12
N ASN A 189 21.72 -2.50 5.32
CA ASN A 189 22.32 -3.08 6.51
C ASN A 189 21.59 -4.33 7.01
N ASN A 190 20.35 -4.56 6.57
CA ASN A 190 19.51 -5.66 7.04
C ASN A 190 18.94 -6.51 5.89
N ILE A 191 19.47 -6.39 4.67
CA ILE A 191 18.83 -6.96 3.48
C ILE A 191 18.70 -8.48 3.58
N ASP A 192 19.71 -9.16 4.11
CA ASP A 192 19.73 -10.62 4.25
C ASP A 192 18.68 -11.09 5.27
N GLU A 193 18.57 -10.41 6.40
CA GLU A 193 17.58 -10.69 7.44
C GLU A 193 16.16 -10.40 6.94
N LEU A 194 15.97 -9.32 6.20
CA LEU A 194 14.68 -8.95 5.62
C LEU A 194 14.24 -9.94 4.54
N GLU A 195 15.15 -10.43 3.70
CA GLU A 195 14.88 -11.48 2.72
C GLU A 195 14.47 -12.78 3.41
N LYS A 196 15.20 -13.21 4.45
CA LYS A 196 14.85 -14.40 5.25
C LYS A 196 13.48 -14.25 5.90
N ALA A 197 13.23 -13.14 6.58
CA ALA A 197 11.94 -12.88 7.24
C ALA A 197 10.78 -12.86 6.24
N TYR A 198 10.99 -12.27 5.06
CA TYR A 198 9.99 -12.24 4.00
C TYR A 198 9.68 -13.63 3.44
N ILE A 199 10.70 -14.47 3.22
CA ILE A 199 10.50 -15.86 2.77
C ILE A 199 9.72 -16.64 3.82
N ILE A 200 10.09 -16.54 5.10
CA ILE A 200 9.40 -17.23 6.20
C ILE A 200 7.93 -16.79 6.27
N LYS A 201 7.65 -15.49 6.27
CA LYS A 201 6.28 -14.96 6.28
C LYS A 201 5.48 -15.41 5.05
N SER A 202 6.10 -15.43 3.88
CA SER A 202 5.46 -15.91 2.65
C SER A 202 5.11 -17.39 2.75
N LEU A 203 6.00 -18.19 3.35
CA LEU A 203 5.78 -19.61 3.58
C LEU A 203 4.64 -19.87 4.55
N MET A 204 4.64 -19.20 5.70
CA MET A 204 3.55 -19.29 6.68
C MET A 204 2.21 -18.89 6.06
N ALA A 205 2.19 -17.85 5.22
CA ALA A 205 0.97 -17.43 4.51
C ALA A 205 0.48 -18.48 3.50
N VAL A 206 1.39 -19.18 2.82
CA VAL A 206 1.05 -20.30 1.93
C VAL A 206 0.52 -21.48 2.74
N GLU A 207 1.18 -21.84 3.83
CA GLU A 207 0.78 -22.93 4.72
C GLU A 207 -0.63 -22.70 5.31
N LEU A 208 -0.89 -21.51 5.84
CA LEU A 208 -2.21 -21.13 6.36
C LEU A 208 -3.31 -21.23 5.29
N LYS A 209 -3.02 -20.79 4.07
CA LYS A 209 -3.96 -20.90 2.94
C LYS A 209 -4.16 -22.37 2.54
N LEU A 210 -3.10 -23.15 2.48
CA LEU A 210 -3.16 -24.58 2.16
C LEU A 210 -4.01 -25.30 3.20
N ASN A 211 -3.75 -25.09 4.49
CA ASN A 211 -4.52 -25.65 5.59
C ASN A 211 -6.00 -25.23 5.52
N SER A 212 -6.29 -23.98 5.15
CA SER A 212 -7.68 -23.55 4.93
C SER A 212 -8.33 -24.29 3.76
N VAL A 213 -7.62 -24.49 2.65
CA VAL A 213 -8.13 -25.21 1.47
C VAL A 213 -8.36 -26.69 1.81
N LEU A 214 -7.41 -27.35 2.48
CA LEU A 214 -7.51 -28.75 2.89
C LEU A 214 -8.72 -28.97 3.82
N ARG A 215 -8.88 -28.11 4.84
CA ARG A 215 -10.04 -28.14 5.74
C ARG A 215 -11.36 -27.94 4.99
N ASN A 216 -11.42 -26.97 4.08
CA ASN A 216 -12.62 -26.71 3.29
C ASN A 216 -13.00 -27.88 2.37
N ASN A 217 -12.02 -28.67 1.94
CA ASN A 217 -12.23 -29.85 1.10
C ASN A 217 -12.29 -31.18 1.89
N LYS A 218 -12.28 -31.13 3.24
CA LYS A 218 -12.27 -32.31 4.12
C LYS A 218 -11.16 -33.31 3.78
N ILE A 219 -10.00 -32.81 3.36
CA ILE A 219 -8.81 -33.64 3.14
C ILE A 219 -8.11 -33.74 4.49
N GLU A 220 -8.29 -34.88 5.16
CA GLU A 220 -7.78 -35.12 6.52
C GLU A 220 -6.29 -35.51 6.53
N ASP A 221 -5.80 -36.13 5.45
CA ASP A 221 -4.38 -36.44 5.27
C ASP A 221 -3.96 -36.29 3.80
N PRO A 222 -3.15 -35.26 3.45
CA PRO A 222 -2.63 -35.09 2.10
C PRO A 222 -1.54 -36.12 1.73
N LEU A 223 -1.05 -36.92 2.69
CA LEU A 223 -0.01 -37.94 2.46
C LEU A 223 -0.57 -39.29 2.04
N GLU A 224 -1.75 -39.69 2.52
CA GLU A 224 -2.35 -40.99 2.18
C GLU A 224 -2.95 -41.03 0.77
N ASN A 225 -3.37 -39.88 0.23
CA ASN A 225 -3.85 -39.78 -1.14
C ASN A 225 -2.86 -38.98 -1.98
N PHE A 226 -2.01 -39.71 -2.68
CA PHE A 226 -0.94 -39.25 -3.59
C PHE A 226 -1.45 -38.48 -4.83
N GLU A 227 -2.45 -37.61 -4.69
CA GLU A 227 -2.95 -36.71 -5.73
C GLU A 227 -2.43 -35.28 -5.54
N MET A 228 -1.15 -35.15 -5.15
CA MET A 228 -0.45 -33.85 -5.07
C MET A 228 -0.57 -33.07 -6.38
N ASP A 229 -0.63 -33.74 -7.52
CA ASP A 229 -0.84 -33.11 -8.82
C ASP A 229 -2.22 -32.45 -8.94
N LYS A 230 -3.29 -33.01 -8.35
CA LYS A 230 -4.64 -32.39 -8.35
C LYS A 230 -4.76 -31.25 -7.36
N ILE A 231 -4.05 -31.31 -6.23
CA ILE A 231 -3.99 -30.20 -5.26
C ILE A 231 -3.25 -29.01 -5.88
N VAL A 232 -2.10 -29.26 -6.51
CA VAL A 232 -1.37 -28.24 -7.27
C VAL A 232 -2.23 -27.68 -8.40
N GLU A 233 -2.91 -28.52 -9.17
CA GLU A 233 -3.80 -28.09 -10.24
C GLU A 233 -5.02 -27.30 -9.74
N SER A 234 -5.57 -27.64 -8.57
CA SER A 234 -6.63 -26.90 -7.88
C SER A 234 -6.15 -25.52 -7.40
N ILE A 235 -4.95 -25.43 -6.84
CA ILE A 235 -4.31 -24.15 -6.45
C ILE A 235 -4.05 -23.29 -7.69
N TYR A 236 -3.66 -23.90 -8.81
CA TYR A 236 -3.49 -23.22 -10.09
C TYR A 236 -4.82 -22.73 -10.70
N LYS A 237 -5.90 -23.53 -10.57
CA LYS A 237 -7.23 -23.21 -11.12
C LYS A 237 -8.02 -22.22 -10.25
N ASN A 238 -7.85 -22.26 -8.93
CA ASN A 238 -8.50 -21.35 -7.97
C ASN A 238 -7.60 -20.13 -7.71
N ASP A 239 -7.59 -19.18 -8.65
CA ASP A 239 -7.20 -17.76 -8.50
C ASP A 239 -5.82 -17.38 -7.92
N ILE A 240 -5.00 -18.31 -7.42
CA ILE A 240 -3.66 -18.01 -6.88
C ILE A 240 -2.65 -17.78 -8.01
N ALA A 241 -2.87 -18.36 -9.20
CA ALA A 241 -1.98 -18.23 -10.35
C ALA A 241 -2.09 -16.90 -11.13
N ARG A 242 -3.06 -16.01 -10.81
CA ARG A 242 -3.10 -14.69 -11.47
C ARG A 242 -2.02 -13.73 -10.97
N GLU A 243 -1.49 -13.94 -9.77
CA GLU A 243 -0.42 -13.09 -9.20
C GLU A 243 0.99 -13.68 -9.31
N TYR A 244 1.15 -14.99 -9.51
CA TYR A 244 2.47 -15.65 -9.48
C TYR A 244 2.71 -16.36 -10.81
N LYS A 245 3.40 -15.67 -11.72
CA LYS A 245 3.67 -16.12 -13.11
C LYS A 245 4.84 -17.09 -13.25
N ASP A 246 5.64 -17.31 -12.21
CA ASP A 246 6.86 -18.11 -12.34
C ASP A 246 6.70 -19.54 -11.84
N LYS A 247 6.90 -20.47 -12.78
CA LYS A 247 7.01 -21.92 -12.58
C LYS A 247 8.01 -22.27 -11.47
N GLU A 248 9.03 -21.44 -11.26
CA GLU A 248 10.03 -21.58 -10.20
C GLU A 248 9.45 -21.41 -8.80
N GLN A 249 8.47 -20.53 -8.58
CA GLN A 249 7.85 -20.32 -7.26
C GLN A 249 6.90 -21.47 -6.89
N ALA A 250 6.22 -22.06 -7.88
CA ALA A 250 5.44 -23.28 -7.67
C ALA A 250 6.34 -24.50 -7.40
N LEU A 251 7.49 -24.59 -8.07
CA LEU A 251 8.55 -25.55 -7.74
C LEU A 251 9.10 -25.31 -6.32
N MET A 252 9.23 -24.05 -5.89
CA MET A 252 9.67 -23.68 -4.54
C MET A 252 8.64 -24.12 -3.49
N ILE A 253 7.34 -23.88 -3.71
CA ILE A 253 6.26 -24.39 -2.86
C ILE A 253 6.26 -25.93 -2.84
N LYS A 254 6.44 -26.59 -3.98
CA LYS A 254 6.60 -28.05 -4.07
C LYS A 254 7.84 -28.54 -3.30
N TYR A 255 8.93 -27.78 -3.30
CA TYR A 255 10.15 -28.11 -2.59
C TYR A 255 10.01 -27.90 -1.08
N LEU A 256 9.31 -26.85 -0.66
CA LEU A 256 9.08 -26.51 0.74
C LEU A 256 8.10 -27.45 1.40
N ILE A 257 7.02 -27.84 0.69
CA ILE A 257 6.13 -28.93 1.13
C ILE A 257 6.93 -30.23 1.27
N ASN A 258 7.81 -30.55 0.31
CA ASN A 258 8.66 -31.74 0.42
C ASN A 258 9.71 -31.66 1.55
N MET A 259 10.25 -30.47 1.86
CA MET A 259 11.21 -30.30 2.96
C MET A 259 10.53 -30.39 4.32
N ASP A 260 9.36 -29.78 4.50
CA ASP A 260 8.61 -29.81 5.75
C ASP A 260 8.10 -31.24 6.06
N LEU A 261 7.72 -31.99 5.01
CA LEU A 261 7.39 -33.41 5.11
C LEU A 261 8.61 -34.29 5.45
N LYS A 262 9.78 -34.01 4.87
CA LYS A 262 11.02 -34.73 5.21
C LYS A 262 11.51 -34.42 6.61
N LEU A 263 11.42 -33.16 7.05
CA LEU A 263 11.78 -32.76 8.41
C LEU A 263 10.88 -33.44 9.46
N ASN A 264 9.59 -33.56 9.20
CA ASN A 264 8.67 -34.28 10.08
C ASN A 264 8.87 -35.80 10.06
N LEU A 265 9.33 -36.40 8.96
CA LEU A 265 9.73 -37.81 8.94
C LEU A 265 11.03 -38.05 9.73
N PHE A 266 12.02 -37.17 9.57
CA PHE A 266 13.29 -37.26 10.31
C PHE A 266 13.14 -37.00 11.82
N LEU A 267 12.17 -36.19 12.24
CA LEU A 267 11.92 -35.89 13.66
C LEU A 267 11.03 -36.93 14.35
N ASN A 268 10.40 -37.84 13.61
CA ASN A 268 9.54 -38.90 14.15
C ASN A 268 10.18 -40.30 14.08
N GLU A 269 11.37 -40.46 13.49
CA GLU A 269 12.09 -41.74 13.45
C GLU A 269 12.91 -42.05 14.72
N ASP A 270 12.94 -41.14 15.70
CA ASP A 270 13.62 -41.31 17.01
C ASP A 270 12.67 -41.36 18.22
N ASN A 271 11.40 -41.75 18.04
CA ASN A 271 10.47 -42.10 19.14
C ASN A 271 10.01 -43.56 19.06
#